data_AF-A0A6P4XZB8-F1
#
_entry.id   AF-A0A6P4XZB8-F1
#
_cell.length_a   1.000
_cell.length_b   1.000
_cell.length_c   1.000
_cell.angle_alpha   90.00
_cell.angle_beta   90.00
_cell.angle_gamma   90.00
#
_symmetry.space_group_name_H-M   'P 1'
#
loop_
_entity.id
_entity.type
_entity.pdbx_description
1 polymer ?
#
loop_
_entity_poly.entity_id
_entity_poly.type
_entity_poly.pdbx_seq_one_letter_code
_entity_poly.pdbx_strand_id
1 'polypeptide(L)'
;MTRLDRQDLFLLISSNLVTEELRNLRNYVAGDILAEGFVEKANAHEIFKQLEKENKLKLGDLSLLADILKKIGRHDYAKKAEQVAADEQEGASTSRKSKVTKDAKHTLLKKSKGC
;
A
#
# COMPACT_ATOMS: atom_id res chain seq x y z
N MET A 1 -2.38 -18.94 8.83
CA MET A 1 -2.61 -17.53 8.44
C MET A 1 -1.79 -17.31 7.19
N THR A 2 -2.44 -17.22 6.03
CA THR A 2 -1.76 -17.09 4.74
C THR A 2 -1.02 -15.75 4.73
N ARG A 3 0.29 -15.77 4.51
CA ARG A 3 1.04 -14.55 4.21
C ARG A 3 0.42 -13.96 2.94
N LEU A 4 0.02 -12.70 2.99
CA LEU A 4 -0.45 -11.99 1.81
C LEU A 4 0.78 -11.55 1.02
N ASP A 5 1.10 -12.31 -0.03
CA ASP A 5 2.18 -11.95 -0.96
C ASP A 5 1.76 -10.74 -1.81
N ARG A 6 2.74 -10.04 -2.39
CA ARG A 6 2.45 -8.83 -3.21
C ARG A 6 1.49 -9.11 -4.36
N GLN A 7 1.57 -10.28 -4.98
CA GLN A 7 0.67 -10.64 -6.09
C GLN A 7 -0.77 -10.88 -5.61
N ASP A 8 -0.92 -11.45 -4.42
CA ASP A 8 -2.24 -11.66 -3.82
C ASP A 8 -2.89 -10.31 -3.46
N LEU A 9 -2.09 -9.37 -2.96
CA LEU A 9 -2.52 -7.98 -2.77
C LEU A 9 -2.96 -7.33 -4.09
N PHE A 10 -2.21 -7.50 -5.18
CA PHE A 10 -2.58 -6.94 -6.48
C PHE A 10 -3.89 -7.52 -7.02
N LEU A 11 -4.08 -8.83 -6.84
CA LEU A 11 -5.31 -9.51 -7.23
C LEU A 11 -6.50 -9.04 -6.38
N LEU A 12 -6.31 -8.93 -5.07
CA LEU A 12 -7.33 -8.43 -4.14
C LEU A 12 -7.78 -7.02 -4.51
N ILE A 13 -6.83 -6.12 -4.78
CA ILE A 13 -7.12 -4.75 -5.21
C ILE A 13 -7.88 -4.80 -6.54
N SER A 14 -7.36 -5.52 -7.54
CA SER A 14 -7.98 -5.63 -8.87
C SER A 14 -9.40 -6.17 -8.84
N SER A 15 -9.73 -7.01 -7.84
CA SER A 15 -11.07 -7.60 -7.70
C SER A 15 -12.06 -6.68 -6.98
N ASN A 16 -11.56 -5.68 -6.24
CA ASN A 16 -12.39 -4.75 -5.45
C ASN A 16 -12.45 -3.33 -6.03
N LEU A 17 -11.62 -3.00 -7.01
CA LEU A 17 -11.69 -1.73 -7.72
C LEU A 17 -12.91 -1.69 -8.63
N VAL A 18 -13.70 -0.60 -8.53
CA VAL A 18 -14.79 -0.36 -9.49
C VAL A 18 -14.25 0.27 -10.78
N THR A 19 -15.06 0.25 -11.85
CA THR A 19 -14.66 0.72 -13.19
C THR A 19 -14.16 2.17 -13.19
N GLU A 20 -14.75 3.06 -12.38
CA GLU A 20 -14.31 4.45 -12.28
C GLU A 20 -12.93 4.57 -11.63
N GLU A 21 -12.67 3.83 -10.55
CA GLU A 21 -11.37 3.80 -9.88
C GLU A 21 -10.30 3.20 -10.78
N LEU A 22 -10.64 2.15 -11.54
CA LEU A 22 -9.77 1.56 -12.54
C LEU A 22 -9.44 2.56 -13.64
N ARG A 23 -10.43 3.33 -14.11
CA ARG A 23 -10.21 4.39 -15.11
C ARG A 23 -9.29 5.47 -14.58
N ASN A 24 -9.48 5.92 -13.34
CA ASN A 24 -8.60 6.89 -12.69
C ASN A 24 -7.19 6.34 -12.55
N LEU A 25 -7.04 5.10 -12.10
CA LEU A 25 -5.75 4.41 -12.01
C LEU A 25 -5.04 4.35 -13.36
N ARG A 26 -5.75 3.99 -14.43
CA ARG A 26 -5.21 3.99 -15.80
C ARG A 26 -4.73 5.38 -16.19
N ASN A 27 -5.51 6.42 -15.90
CA ASN A 27 -5.16 7.81 -16.22
C ASN A 27 -3.92 8.31 -15.45
N TYR A 28 -3.68 7.81 -14.24
CA TYR A 28 -2.51 8.16 -13.44
C TYR A 28 -1.21 7.49 -13.89
N VAL A 29 -1.28 6.27 -14.40
CA VAL A 29 -0.09 5.51 -14.82
C VAL A 29 0.18 5.62 -16.33
N ALA A 30 -0.83 5.99 -17.11
CA ALA A 30 -0.73 6.23 -18.54
C ALA A 30 0.13 7.46 -18.83
N GLY A 31 1.00 7.34 -19.84
CA GLY A 31 1.85 8.43 -20.32
C GLY A 31 3.20 8.47 -19.63
N ASP A 32 3.23 8.73 -18.33
CA ASP A 32 4.49 8.99 -17.58
C ASP A 32 5.19 7.70 -17.15
N ILE A 33 4.42 6.66 -16.83
CA ILE A 33 4.94 5.42 -16.24
C ILE A 33 4.82 4.24 -17.21
N LEU A 34 3.70 4.12 -17.92
CA LEU A 34 3.41 3.03 -18.85
C LEU A 34 2.86 3.58 -20.17
N ALA A 35 3.09 2.83 -21.25
CA ALA A 35 2.56 3.14 -22.57
C ALA A 35 1.02 3.11 -22.56
N GLU A 36 0.39 4.22 -22.97
CA GLU A 36 -1.07 4.43 -22.93
C GLU A 36 -1.85 3.28 -23.58
N GLY A 37 -1.39 2.81 -24.75
CA GLY A 37 -2.01 1.71 -25.48
C GLY A 37 -1.98 0.36 -24.74
N PHE A 38 -1.05 0.16 -23.80
CA PHE A 38 -1.06 -1.01 -22.91
C PHE A 38 -2.06 -0.82 -21.77
N VAL A 39 -2.02 0.35 -21.11
CA VAL A 39 -2.84 0.63 -19.92
C VAL A 39 -4.33 0.62 -20.23
N GLU A 40 -4.71 1.01 -21.44
CA GLU A 40 -6.12 1.04 -21.89
C GLU A 40 -6.75 -0.36 -21.90
N LYS A 41 -5.97 -1.38 -22.26
CA LYS A 41 -6.40 -2.79 -22.36
C LYS A 41 -6.10 -3.59 -21.09
N ALA A 42 -5.11 -3.16 -20.31
CA ALA A 42 -4.65 -3.88 -19.13
C ALA A 42 -5.60 -3.74 -17.93
N ASN A 43 -5.66 -4.79 -17.13
CA ASN A 43 -6.34 -4.77 -15.83
C ASN A 43 -5.43 -4.19 -14.74
N ALA A 44 -6.00 -3.78 -13.59
CA ALA A 44 -5.21 -3.24 -12.47
C ALA A 44 -4.06 -4.19 -12.06
N HIS A 45 -4.33 -5.50 -12.00
CA HIS A 45 -3.30 -6.50 -11.70
C HIS A 45 -2.16 -6.51 -12.74
N GLU A 46 -2.47 -6.43 -14.03
CA GLU A 46 -1.45 -6.41 -15.09
C GLU A 46 -0.63 -5.13 -15.07
N ILE A 47 -1.28 -4.00 -14.78
CA ILE A 47 -0.63 -2.71 -14.59
C ILE A 47 0.39 -2.80 -13.44
N PHE A 48 0.01 -3.34 -12.29
CA PHE A 48 0.93 -3.50 -11.14
C PHE A 48 2.09 -4.45 -11.44
N LYS A 49 1.85 -5.54 -12.16
CA LYS A 49 2.90 -6.44 -12.64
C LYS A 49 3.86 -5.73 -13.61
N GLN A 50 3.34 -4.87 -14.47
CA GLN A 50 4.18 -4.11 -15.39
C GLN A 50 5.00 -3.05 -14.65
N LEU A 51 4.42 -2.36 -13.65
CA LEU A 51 5.15 -1.42 -12.79
C LEU A 51 6.30 -2.08 -12.01
N GLU A 52 6.12 -3.33 -11.60
CA GLU A 52 7.18 -4.14 -11.00
C GLU A 52 8.29 -4.44 -12.01
N LYS A 53 7.95 -4.86 -13.25
CA LYS A 53 8.92 -5.10 -14.33
C LYS A 53 9.74 -3.85 -14.67
N GLU A 54 9.09 -2.70 -14.69
CA GLU A 54 9.74 -1.39 -14.94
C GLU A 54 10.57 -0.89 -13.73
N ASN A 55 10.72 -1.70 -12.67
CA ASN A 55 11.43 -1.35 -11.43
C ASN A 55 10.88 -0.10 -10.72
N LYS A 56 9.64 0.30 -11.04
CA LYS A 56 8.92 1.40 -10.38
C LYS A 56 8.40 0.96 -9.01
N LEU A 57 8.06 -0.33 -8.87
CA LEU A 57 7.69 -0.96 -7.60
C LEU A 57 8.79 -1.92 -7.15
N LYS A 58 9.71 -1.40 -6.34
CA LYS A 58 10.83 -2.19 -5.79
C LYS A 58 10.34 -3.12 -4.69
N LEU A 59 11.07 -4.22 -4.50
CA LEU A 59 10.80 -5.17 -3.43
C LEU A 59 11.03 -4.48 -2.08
N GLY A 60 10.06 -4.57 -1.17
CA GLY A 60 10.09 -3.82 0.09
C GLY A 60 9.82 -2.31 -0.03
N ASP A 61 9.45 -1.80 -1.21
CA ASP A 61 8.97 -0.43 -1.39
C ASP A 61 7.75 -0.38 -2.33
N LEU A 62 6.57 -0.35 -1.70
CA LEU A 62 5.27 -0.20 -2.36
C LEU A 62 4.70 1.22 -2.16
N SER A 63 5.55 2.21 -1.89
CA SER A 63 5.11 3.58 -1.62
C SER A 63 4.37 4.19 -2.80
N LEU A 64 4.85 3.93 -4.02
CA LEU A 64 4.20 4.38 -5.25
C LEU A 64 2.80 3.78 -5.41
N LEU A 65 2.65 2.48 -5.11
CA LEU A 65 1.35 1.81 -5.14
C LEU A 65 0.40 2.42 -4.10
N ALA A 66 0.89 2.67 -2.88
CA ALA A 66 0.10 3.29 -1.83
C ALA A 66 -0.34 4.72 -2.18
N ASP A 67 0.51 5.51 -2.85
CA ASP A 67 0.16 6.87 -3.32
C ASP A 67 -0.96 6.84 -4.37
N ILE A 68 -0.84 5.96 -5.37
CA ILE A 68 -1.87 5.78 -6.41
C ILE A 68 -3.20 5.36 -5.78
N LEU A 69 -3.15 4.41 -4.84
CA LEU A 69 -4.34 3.95 -4.10
C LEU A 69 -4.96 5.06 -3.25
N LYS A 70 -4.14 5.95 -2.64
CA LYS A 70 -4.63 7.14 -1.93
C LYS A 70 -5.32 8.12 -2.87
N LYS A 71 -4.76 8.35 -4.06
CA LYS A 71 -5.34 9.26 -5.08
C LYS A 71 -6.70 8.80 -5.61
N ILE A 72 -6.92 7.50 -5.72
CA ILE A 72 -8.25 6.96 -6.11
C ILE A 72 -9.23 6.87 -4.92
N GLY A 73 -8.80 7.22 -3.70
CA GLY A 73 -9.64 7.22 -2.50
C GLY A 73 -9.63 5.91 -1.69
N ARG A 74 -8.74 4.98 -2.00
CA ARG A 74 -8.64 3.65 -1.35
C ARG A 74 -7.51 3.58 -0.33
N HIS A 75 -7.68 4.32 0.76
CA HIS A 75 -6.73 4.35 1.87
C HIS A 75 -6.54 2.98 2.54
N ASP A 76 -7.58 2.13 2.58
CA ASP A 76 -7.50 0.79 3.16
C ASP A 76 -6.50 -0.11 2.43
N TYR A 77 -6.51 -0.07 1.09
CA TYR A 77 -5.59 -0.84 0.27
C TYR A 77 -4.19 -0.23 0.28
N ALA A 78 -4.08 1.10 0.33
CA ALA A 78 -2.79 1.77 0.48
C ALA A 78 -2.07 1.31 1.75
N LYS A 79 -2.78 1.24 2.88
CA LYS A 79 -2.22 0.76 4.14
C LYS A 79 -1.78 -0.71 4.07
N LYS A 80 -2.54 -1.56 3.37
CA LYS A 80 -2.15 -2.96 3.13
C LYS A 80 -0.88 -3.06 2.28
N ALA A 81 -0.72 -2.21 1.27
CA ALA A 81 0.49 -2.15 0.47
C ALA A 81 1.71 -1.75 1.32
N GLU A 82 1.58 -0.73 2.16
CA GLU A 82 2.64 -0.32 3.10
C GLU A 82 2.99 -1.47 4.08
N GLN A 83 1.99 -2.20 4.56
CA GLN A 83 2.21 -3.34 5.45
C GLN A 83 2.94 -4.51 4.75
N VAL A 84 2.59 -4.84 3.51
CA VAL A 84 3.29 -5.88 2.74
C VAL A 84 4.74 -5.48 2.47
N ALA A 85 4.98 -4.23 2.08
CA ALA A 85 6.34 -3.72 1.89
C ALA A 85 7.17 -3.77 3.19
N ALA A 86 6.55 -3.43 4.32
CA ALA A 86 7.19 -3.54 5.63
C ALA A 86 7.49 -5.00 6.02
N ASP A 87 6.59 -5.95 5.74
CA ASP A 87 6.82 -7.37 5.99
C ASP A 87 7.93 -7.94 5.09
N GLU A 88 8.01 -7.51 3.82
CA GLU A 88 9.11 -7.86 2.92
C GLU A 88 10.47 -7.34 3.43
N GLN A 89 10.50 -6.14 4.02
CA GLN A 89 11.72 -5.61 4.64
C GLN A 89 12.04 -6.27 6.00
N GLU A 90 11.06 -6.44 6.88
CA GLU A 90 11.25 -7.07 8.20
C GLU A 90 11.53 -8.56 8.10
N GLY A 91 11.07 -9.24 7.05
CA GLY A 91 11.41 -10.63 6.76
C GLY A 91 12.92 -10.86 6.56
N ALA A 92 13.68 -9.81 6.23
CA ALA A 92 15.14 -9.82 6.13
C ALA A 92 15.85 -9.45 7.46
N SER A 93 15.14 -8.86 8.42
CA SER A 93 15.68 -8.44 9.71
C SER A 93 14.80 -8.96 10.84
N THR A 94 15.08 -10.21 11.22
CA THR A 94 14.75 -10.87 12.48
C THR A 94 13.97 -10.03 13.52
N SER A 95 12.75 -10.48 13.82
CA SER A 95 12.09 -10.34 15.13
C SER A 95 12.02 -8.93 15.77
N ARG A 96 10.79 -8.43 15.90
CA ARG A 96 10.26 -7.45 16.88
C ARG A 96 10.10 -6.01 16.35
N LYS A 97 8.85 -5.63 16.08
CA LYS A 97 8.13 -4.55 16.82
C LYS A 97 6.64 -4.64 16.53
N SER A 98 5.84 -5.19 17.46
CA SER A 98 5.21 -4.42 18.55
C SER A 98 4.20 -3.38 18.04
N LYS A 99 2.92 -3.74 18.18
CA LYS A 99 1.74 -2.88 18.36
C LYS A 99 2.08 -1.40 18.59
N VAL A 100 1.76 -0.54 17.63
CA VAL A 100 1.48 0.87 17.91
C VAL A 100 -0.01 1.01 18.13
N THR A 101 -0.45 0.70 19.36
CA THR A 101 -1.62 1.32 19.97
C THR A 101 -1.21 2.74 20.38
N LYS A 102 -1.83 3.74 19.77
CA LYS A 102 -1.78 5.14 20.23
C LYS A 102 -3.14 5.80 20.07
N ASP A 103 -4.17 5.20 20.66
CA ASP A 103 -5.29 5.95 21.23
C ASP A 103 -4.81 6.55 22.55
N ALA A 104 -4.51 7.84 22.48
CA ALA A 104 -4.10 8.67 23.59
C ALA A 104 -5.28 8.94 24.54
N LYS A 105 -5.18 8.53 25.81
CA LYS A 105 -5.78 9.28 26.92
C LYS A 105 -4.78 9.39 28.08
N HIS A 106 -4.21 10.58 28.12
CA HIS A 106 -3.38 11.25 29.10
C HIS A 106 -3.77 10.96 30.57
N THR A 107 -2.90 10.25 31.29
CA THR A 107 -2.85 10.23 32.76
C THR A 107 -1.98 11.40 33.21
N LEU A 108 -2.58 12.40 33.86
CA LEU A 108 -1.85 13.36 34.69
C LEU A 108 -2.24 13.11 36.14
N LEU A 109 -1.45 12.25 36.80
CA LEU A 109 -1.44 12.12 38.24
C LEU A 109 -0.15 12.75 38.77
N LYS A 110 -0.31 13.47 39.88
CA LYS A 110 0.68 13.88 40.89
C LYS A 110 1.25 15.29 40.77
N LYS A 111 0.86 16.12 41.74
CA LYS A 111 1.84 16.64 42.70
C LYS A 111 1.25 16.65 44.10
N SER A 112 1.97 15.99 44.99
CA SER A 112 1.74 15.94 46.44
C SER A 112 2.48 17.09 47.15
N LYS A 113 1.94 17.43 48.33
CA LYS A 113 2.61 17.96 49.55
C LYS A 113 3.01 19.44 49.62
N GLY A 114 2.58 20.08 50.72
CA GLY A 114 3.24 21.23 51.33
C GLY A 114 2.45 21.84 52.49
N CYS A 115 2.78 21.41 53.72
CA CYS A 115 2.47 21.98 55.04
C CYS A 115 1.04 21.84 55.60
#